data_AF-A0A3M1LIJ7-F1
#
_entry.id   AF-A0A3M1LIJ7-F1
#
_cell.length_a   1.000
_cell.length_b   1.000
_cell.length_c   1.000
_cell.angle_alpha   90.00
_cell.angle_beta   90.00
_cell.angle_gamma   90.00
#
_symmetry.space_group_name_H-M   'P 1'
#
loop_
_entity.id
_entity.type
_entity.pdbx_description
1 polymer ?
#
loop_
_entity_poly.entity_id
_entity_poly.type
_entity_poly.pdbx_seq_one_letter_code
_entity_poly.pdbx_strand_id
1 'polypeptide(L)'
;MRKVITFLGTVARETVYRYEGQDYRGRVFGEALCRFLTFDEMLVFVTDEARRTAYPVLEAMGDPRIRPVAIPLAERPEELWQIFDILTGEIAPGDRVIFDITHALRSIPFLVFLASAYLRSAKGVTIERVLYGAFELQKRHGVAPVVDLTEVVRLLDWLMATDQFLETGDTRQLSTLLREAHQLPWRQQAGQDRATLPHHLQKLANGLDTLSRSLRLIRPEGAMQAAHRLLLGLEKVRPEAERWARPFALLLDRTAAGYRPLAMGEDPRAPEHRAEGLARQRRLLRWYEEHRQYVQAVLLAREWLVSYVLVQQGKDLIADREEAEGALWEGSRALRRREPLPASLRALPRPEEVVKLWDRARELRNDIAHAGMRPAPRKPNEIIRGTRELLEALEALPL
;
A
#
# COMPACT_ATOMS: atom_id res chain seq x y z
N MET A 1 19.69 6.76 18.38
CA MET A 1 19.48 7.03 19.82
C MET A 1 18.02 6.87 20.18
N ARG A 2 17.67 6.75 21.45
CA ARG A 2 16.28 6.77 21.95
C ARG A 2 15.93 8.17 22.45
N LYS A 3 15.04 8.86 21.75
CA LYS A 3 14.64 10.25 22.05
C LYS A 3 13.20 10.33 22.55
N VAL A 4 12.96 11.15 23.57
CA VAL A 4 11.62 11.57 23.98
C VAL A 4 11.36 12.97 23.46
N ILE A 5 10.25 13.15 22.75
CA ILE A 5 9.81 14.45 22.22
C ILE A 5 8.57 14.84 23.00
N THR A 6 8.65 15.91 23.79
CA THR A 6 7.54 16.42 24.59
C THR A 6 7.29 17.88 24.28
N PHE A 7 6.01 18.24 24.16
CA PHE A 7 5.57 19.61 23.98
C PHE A 7 5.04 20.11 25.32
N LEU A 8 5.46 21.30 25.72
CA LEU A 8 5.15 21.83 27.04
C LEU A 8 4.07 22.91 26.94
N GLY A 9 3.01 22.75 27.73
CA GLY A 9 2.03 23.80 27.99
C GLY A 9 2.58 24.85 28.96
N THR A 10 1.81 25.91 29.19
CA THR A 10 2.21 27.02 30.06
C THR A 10 1.90 26.79 31.54
N VAL A 11 1.12 25.76 31.87
CA VAL A 11 0.66 25.47 33.23
C VAL A 11 1.31 24.19 33.76
N ALA A 12 1.99 24.31 34.89
CA ALA A 12 2.44 23.18 35.69
C ALA A 12 1.45 22.93 36.83
N ARG A 13 0.94 21.70 36.95
CA ARG A 13 -0.01 21.30 37.99
C ARG A 13 0.27 19.88 38.44
N GLU A 14 0.33 19.68 39.76
CA GLU A 14 0.51 18.35 40.33
C GLU A 14 -0.60 17.40 39.88
N THR A 15 -0.18 16.34 39.21
CA THR A 15 -1.04 15.33 38.60
C THR A 15 -0.48 13.95 38.89
N VAL A 16 -1.37 12.97 39.11
CA VAL A 16 -1.00 11.55 39.21
C VAL A 16 -1.38 10.88 37.88
N TYR A 17 -0.39 10.36 37.16
CA TYR A 17 -0.54 9.68 35.88
C TYR A 17 -0.47 8.17 36.08
N ARG A 18 -1.43 7.41 35.51
CA ARG A 18 -1.42 5.95 35.55
C ARG A 18 -0.94 5.37 34.24
N TYR A 19 0.16 4.64 34.27
CA TYR A 19 0.75 3.97 33.11
C TYR A 19 1.06 2.51 33.44
N GLU A 20 0.60 1.58 32.59
CA GLU A 20 0.80 0.13 32.77
C GLU A 20 0.43 -0.37 34.19
N GLY A 21 -0.61 0.21 34.80
CA GLY A 21 -1.11 -0.16 36.12
C GLY A 21 -0.38 0.47 37.32
N GLN A 22 0.64 1.30 37.07
CA GLN A 22 1.40 2.01 38.11
C GLN A 22 1.16 3.52 38.07
N ASP A 23 1.26 4.18 39.22
CA ASP A 23 0.96 5.59 39.39
C ASP A 23 2.24 6.43 39.53
N TYR A 24 2.38 7.45 38.69
CA TYR A 24 3.54 8.34 38.62
C TYR A 24 3.10 9.78 38.81
N ARG A 25 3.71 10.47 39.78
CA ARG A 25 3.42 11.90 40.02
C ARG A 25 4.28 12.79 39.12
N GLY A 26 3.72 13.89 38.67
CA GLY A 26 4.46 14.93 37.96
C GLY A 26 3.67 16.24 37.94
N ARG A 27 4.37 17.37 37.96
CA ARG A 27 3.78 18.70 37.77
C ARG A 27 3.59 19.03 36.29
N VAL A 28 4.37 18.38 35.42
CA VAL A 28 4.17 18.34 33.98
C VAL A 28 4.33 16.90 33.53
N PHE A 29 3.72 16.50 32.41
CA PHE A 29 3.79 15.09 31.99
C PHE A 29 5.23 14.64 31.68
N GLY A 30 6.08 15.52 31.17
CA GLY A 30 7.54 15.29 31.01
C GLY A 30 8.22 14.77 32.29
N GLU A 31 7.80 15.26 33.47
CA GLU A 31 8.36 14.82 34.75
C GLU A 31 7.95 13.37 35.06
N ALA A 32 6.71 13.01 34.74
CA ALA A 32 6.22 11.64 34.90
C ALA A 32 6.92 10.70 33.91
N LEU A 33 7.09 11.11 32.65
CA LEU A 33 7.79 10.33 31.61
C LEU A 33 9.21 9.94 32.06
N CYS A 34 9.93 10.84 32.74
CA CYS A 34 11.26 10.57 33.28
C CYS A 34 11.30 9.42 34.30
N ARG A 35 10.16 9.09 34.93
CA ARG A 35 10.09 8.06 35.98
C ARG A 35 9.83 6.67 35.44
N PHE A 36 9.25 6.54 34.25
CA PHE A 36 8.87 5.23 33.68
C PHE A 36 9.39 4.95 32.27
N LEU A 37 10.10 5.90 31.65
CA LEU A 37 10.78 5.69 30.37
C LEU A 37 12.30 5.71 30.56
N THR A 38 13.00 4.91 29.76
CA THR A 38 14.44 5.04 29.55
C THR A 38 14.68 5.76 28.22
N PHE A 39 15.61 6.70 28.19
CA PHE A 39 15.94 7.49 27.00
C PHE A 39 17.38 8.02 27.07
N ASP A 40 17.94 8.30 25.90
CA ASP A 40 19.25 8.93 25.74
C ASP A 40 19.13 10.46 25.78
N GLU A 41 18.03 11.00 25.24
CA GLU A 41 17.79 12.45 25.14
C GLU A 41 16.28 12.75 25.25
N MET A 42 15.92 13.83 25.95
CA MET A 42 14.56 14.39 25.99
C MET A 42 14.58 15.82 25.46
N LEU A 43 13.83 16.02 24.37
CA LEU A 43 13.65 17.31 23.73
C LEU A 43 12.32 17.91 24.18
N VAL A 44 12.41 19.03 24.89
CA VAL A 44 11.25 19.74 25.43
C VAL A 44 10.95 20.94 24.56
N PHE A 45 9.95 20.80 23.70
CA PHE A 45 9.50 21.85 22.79
C PHE A 45 8.70 22.88 23.58
N VAL A 46 9.23 24.10 23.65
CA VAL A 46 8.72 25.19 24.50
C VAL A 46 8.46 26.46 23.68
N THR A 47 7.31 27.08 23.90
CA THR A 47 7.09 28.48 23.53
C THR A 47 7.81 29.39 24.53
N ASP A 48 7.95 30.68 24.19
CA ASP A 48 8.56 31.66 25.10
C ASP A 48 7.88 31.73 26.48
N GLU A 49 6.56 31.57 26.52
CA GLU A 49 5.81 31.53 27.78
C GLU A 49 6.06 30.23 28.55
N ALA A 50 5.93 29.07 27.89
CA ALA A 50 6.14 27.77 28.53
C ALA A 50 7.57 27.62 29.07
N ARG A 51 8.56 28.22 28.39
CA ARG A 51 9.96 28.28 28.84
C ARG A 51 10.12 29.03 30.17
N ARG A 52 9.32 30.08 30.40
CA ARG A 52 9.37 30.87 31.64
C ARG A 52 8.54 30.24 32.77
N THR A 53 7.42 29.61 32.45
CA THR A 53 6.44 29.20 33.48
C THR A 53 6.50 27.71 33.84
N ALA A 54 6.62 26.82 32.87
CA ALA A 54 6.51 25.38 33.08
C ALA A 54 7.85 24.64 32.97
N TYR A 55 8.73 25.06 32.05
CA TYR A 55 10.04 24.42 31.85
C TYR A 55 10.93 24.38 33.11
N PRO A 56 10.92 25.37 34.02
CA PRO A 56 11.71 25.31 35.26
C PRO A 56 11.42 24.08 36.13
N VAL A 57 10.25 23.45 35.99
CA VAL A 57 9.94 22.17 36.66
C VAL A 57 10.89 21.05 36.22
N LEU A 58 11.16 20.96 34.92
CA LEU A 58 12.06 19.96 34.35
C LEU A 58 13.52 20.35 34.54
N GLU A 59 13.84 21.64 34.42
CA GLU A 59 15.20 22.16 34.65
C GLU A 59 15.69 21.87 36.08
N ALA A 60 14.80 22.01 37.08
CA ALA A 60 15.12 21.70 38.48
C ALA A 60 15.46 20.22 38.74
N MET A 61 15.19 19.31 37.80
CA MET A 61 15.60 17.91 37.91
C MET A 61 17.12 17.72 37.72
N GLY A 62 17.81 18.70 37.10
CA GLY A 62 19.25 18.64 36.89
C GLY A 62 19.73 17.50 35.99
N ASP A 63 18.84 16.90 35.20
CA ASP A 63 19.17 15.80 34.28
C ASP A 63 19.73 16.37 32.97
N PRO A 64 21.01 16.14 32.64
CA PRO A 64 21.65 16.73 31.47
C PRO A 64 21.09 16.19 30.14
N ARG A 65 20.29 15.12 30.17
CA ARG A 65 19.63 14.57 28.98
C ARG A 65 18.40 15.38 28.55
N ILE A 66 17.89 16.27 29.42
CA ILE A 66 16.70 17.07 29.17
C ILE A 66 17.11 18.45 28.70
N ARG A 67 16.72 18.83 27.48
CA ARG A 67 17.01 20.18 26.95
C ARG A 67 15.80 20.86 26.30
N PRO A 68 15.71 22.20 26.36
CA PRO A 68 14.62 22.93 25.73
C PRO A 68 14.89 23.15 24.25
N VAL A 69 13.85 23.11 23.44
CA VAL A 69 13.85 23.44 22.00
C VAL A 69 12.79 24.52 21.79
N ALA A 70 13.21 25.70 21.34
CA ALA A 70 12.29 26.82 21.16
C ALA A 70 11.39 26.61 19.93
N ILE A 71 10.10 26.89 20.07
CA ILE A 71 9.12 26.85 18.98
C ILE A 71 8.17 28.06 19.00
N PRO A 72 7.61 28.47 17.84
CA PRO A 72 6.52 29.44 17.81
C PRO A 72 5.24 28.86 18.42
N LEU A 73 4.23 29.71 18.63
CA LEU A 73 2.98 29.35 19.28
C LEU A 73 2.05 28.47 18.41
N ALA A 74 2.22 28.50 17.07
CA ALA A 74 1.40 27.79 16.08
C ALA A 74 0.04 28.45 15.79
N GLU A 75 0.01 29.78 15.70
CA GLU A 75 -1.20 30.56 15.42
C GLU A 75 -1.52 30.64 13.92
N ARG A 76 -0.50 30.40 13.08
CA ARG A 76 -0.61 30.48 11.61
C ARG A 76 0.01 29.26 10.92
N PRO A 77 -0.41 28.92 9.69
CA PRO A 77 0.14 27.77 8.95
C PRO A 77 1.67 27.81 8.79
N GLU A 78 2.27 28.99 8.63
CA GLU A 78 3.71 29.17 8.48
C GLU A 78 4.46 28.75 9.76
N GLU A 79 3.87 29.01 10.92
CA GLU A 79 4.43 28.63 12.22
C GLU A 79 4.35 27.11 12.44
N LEU A 80 3.32 26.45 11.93
CA LEU A 80 3.25 24.98 11.94
C LEU A 80 4.37 24.35 11.10
N TRP A 81 4.70 24.93 9.95
CA TRP A 81 5.84 24.49 9.13
C TRP A 81 7.17 24.75 9.84
N GLN A 82 7.34 25.88 10.52
CA GLN A 82 8.53 26.13 11.34
C GLN A 82 8.68 25.08 12.45
N ILE A 83 7.58 24.71 13.13
CA ILE A 83 7.61 23.64 14.14
C ILE A 83 7.99 22.31 13.51
N PHE A 84 7.46 22.00 12.32
CA PHE A 84 7.81 20.80 11.59
C PHE A 84 9.30 20.76 11.24
N ASP A 85 9.86 21.85 10.73
CA ASP A 85 11.27 21.94 10.37
C ASP A 85 12.18 21.77 11.59
N ILE A 86 11.84 22.43 12.70
CA ILE A 86 12.58 22.30 13.98
C ILE A 86 12.49 20.85 14.48
N LEU A 87 11.28 20.30 14.55
CA LEU A 87 11.06 18.92 15.02
C LEU A 87 11.82 17.91 14.19
N THR A 88 11.71 18.00 12.87
CA THR A 88 12.38 17.05 11.99
C THR A 88 13.89 17.26 12.00
N GLY A 89 14.39 18.49 12.10
CA GLY A 89 15.82 18.79 12.21
C GLY A 89 16.49 18.14 13.43
N GLU A 90 15.76 18.01 14.53
CA GLU A 90 16.25 17.44 15.78
C GLU A 90 16.28 15.89 15.81
N ILE A 91 15.63 15.24 14.86
CA ILE A 91 15.52 13.77 14.78
C ILE A 91 16.41 13.24 13.65
N ALA A 92 17.38 12.40 14.01
CA ALA A 92 18.32 11.82 13.09
C ALA A 92 17.80 10.53 12.46
N PRO A 93 18.29 10.14 11.27
CA PRO A 93 17.95 8.85 10.68
C PRO A 93 18.27 7.67 11.62
N GLY A 94 17.36 6.70 11.71
CA GLY A 94 17.51 5.52 12.57
C GLY A 94 17.27 5.75 14.07
N ASP A 95 16.88 6.96 14.49
CA ASP A 95 16.46 7.20 15.87
C ASP A 95 15.22 6.38 16.25
N ARG A 96 15.08 6.11 17.54
CA ARG A 96 13.90 5.49 18.17
C ARG A 96 13.20 6.57 18.98
N VAL A 97 11.98 6.92 18.61
CA VAL A 97 11.32 8.12 19.12
C VAL A 97 10.06 7.77 19.91
N ILE A 98 9.91 8.41 21.07
CA ILE A 98 8.69 8.42 21.86
C ILE A 98 8.12 9.84 21.81
N PHE A 99 6.90 9.97 21.30
CA PHE A 99 6.19 11.25 21.27
C PHE A 99 5.28 11.39 22.48
N ASP A 100 5.26 12.57 23.06
CA ASP A 100 4.27 13.03 23.99
C ASP A 100 3.40 14.11 23.32
N ILE A 101 2.09 13.87 23.29
CA ILE A 101 1.09 14.77 22.71
C ILE A 101 0.11 15.33 23.76
N THR A 102 0.54 15.35 25.03
CA THR A 102 -0.30 15.69 26.19
C THR A 102 -0.62 17.17 26.30
N HIS A 103 0.38 18.03 26.12
CA HIS A 103 0.23 19.45 26.36
C HIS A 103 0.70 20.25 25.15
N ALA A 104 -0.22 20.95 24.50
CA ALA A 104 0.05 22.02 23.54
C ALA A 104 -1.29 22.58 23.03
N LEU A 105 -1.24 23.64 22.21
CA LEU A 105 -2.39 23.98 21.37
C LEU A 105 -2.78 22.77 20.52
N ARG A 106 -4.07 22.56 20.29
CA ARG A 106 -4.62 21.36 19.62
C ARG A 106 -4.04 21.10 18.22
N SER A 107 -3.52 22.12 17.56
CA SER A 107 -2.84 22.03 16.26
C SER A 107 -1.52 21.25 16.33
N ILE A 108 -0.81 21.32 17.45
CA ILE A 108 0.51 20.68 17.62
C ILE A 108 0.38 19.15 17.73
N PRO A 109 -0.48 18.54 18.58
CA PRO A 109 -0.70 17.10 18.58
C PRO A 109 -1.03 16.54 17.20
N PHE A 110 -1.84 17.26 16.40
CA PHE A 110 -2.17 16.86 15.04
C PHE A 110 -0.94 16.88 14.12
N LEU A 111 -0.14 17.97 14.17
CA LEU A 111 1.12 18.08 13.44
C LEU A 111 2.10 16.97 13.81
N VAL A 112 2.30 16.73 15.12
CA VAL A 112 3.23 15.71 15.64
C VAL A 112 2.82 14.32 15.17
N PHE A 113 1.53 14.03 15.19
CA PHE A 113 1.00 12.76 14.70
C PHE A 113 1.37 12.54 13.22
N LEU A 114 1.13 13.53 12.34
CA LEU A 114 1.50 13.45 10.93
C LEU A 114 3.02 13.41 10.72
N ALA A 115 3.77 14.23 11.46
CA ALA A 115 5.23 14.28 11.42
C ALA A 115 5.84 12.93 11.82
N SER A 116 5.26 12.23 12.80
CA SER A 116 5.75 10.91 13.23
C SER A 116 5.72 9.89 12.09
N ALA A 117 4.64 9.84 11.32
CA ALA A 117 4.53 8.97 10.16
C ALA A 117 5.45 9.39 9.02
N TYR A 118 5.56 10.70 8.79
CA TYR A 118 6.49 11.24 7.79
C TYR A 118 7.95 10.88 8.13
N LEU A 119 8.38 11.07 9.38
CA LEU A 119 9.74 10.76 9.84
C LEU A 119 10.08 9.28 9.71
N ARG A 120 9.12 8.38 9.97
CA ARG A 120 9.30 6.95 9.73
C ARG A 120 9.60 6.66 8.26
N SER A 121 8.86 7.28 7.35
CA SER A 121 9.03 7.09 5.90
C SER A 121 10.29 7.77 5.36
N ALA A 122 10.53 9.04 5.72
CA ALA A 122 11.58 9.88 5.15
C ALA A 122 12.96 9.67 5.80
N LYS A 123 13.01 9.32 7.10
CA LYS A 123 14.26 9.17 7.86
C LYS A 123 14.49 7.76 8.42
N GLY A 124 13.57 6.82 8.18
CA GLY A 124 13.70 5.46 8.72
C GLY A 124 13.68 5.42 10.26
N VAL A 125 13.00 6.37 10.89
CA VAL A 125 12.87 6.48 12.35
C VAL A 125 11.91 5.40 12.86
N THR A 126 12.22 4.80 14.01
CA THR A 126 11.31 3.89 14.69
C THR A 126 10.44 4.67 15.67
N ILE A 127 9.14 4.77 15.41
CA ILE A 127 8.18 5.30 16.38
C ILE A 127 7.87 4.21 17.39
N GLU A 128 8.38 4.36 18.62
CA GLU A 128 8.18 3.36 19.66
C GLU A 128 6.85 3.53 20.36
N ARG A 129 6.55 4.78 20.75
CA ARG A 129 5.36 5.13 21.53
C ARG A 129 4.86 6.51 21.15
N VAL A 130 3.54 6.68 21.16
CA VAL A 130 2.87 7.99 21.15
C VAL A 130 1.98 8.06 22.37
N LEU A 131 2.40 8.81 23.38
CA LEU A 131 1.78 8.84 24.69
C LEU A 131 0.96 10.11 24.88
N TYR A 132 -0.21 9.94 25.51
CA TYR A 132 -1.11 11.00 25.88
C TYR A 132 -1.53 10.83 27.35
N GLY A 133 -1.07 11.73 28.23
CA GLY A 133 -1.49 11.81 29.62
C GLY A 133 -2.84 12.51 29.73
N ALA A 134 -3.94 11.77 29.75
CA ALA A 134 -5.31 12.29 29.67
C ALA A 134 -5.76 12.97 30.98
N PHE A 135 -5.25 14.16 31.25
CA PHE A 135 -5.52 14.94 32.47
C PHE A 135 -7.02 15.16 32.69
N GLU A 136 -7.77 15.43 31.63
CA GLU A 136 -9.21 15.70 31.65
C GLU A 136 -10.01 14.51 32.21
N LEU A 137 -9.48 13.29 32.06
CA LEU A 137 -10.10 12.07 32.56
C LEU A 137 -9.82 11.81 34.04
N GLN A 138 -8.94 12.59 34.68
CA GLN A 138 -8.63 12.46 36.11
C GLN A 138 -9.89 12.56 36.98
N LYS A 139 -10.81 13.48 36.67
CA LYS A 139 -12.07 13.63 37.42
C LYS A 139 -12.93 12.37 37.41
N ARG A 140 -12.82 11.55 36.36
CA ARG A 140 -13.60 10.32 36.19
C ARG A 140 -12.94 9.11 36.84
N HIS A 141 -11.61 9.04 36.83
CA HIS A 141 -10.85 7.86 37.25
C HIS A 141 -10.03 8.06 38.53
N GLY A 142 -10.06 9.25 39.14
CA GLY A 142 -9.24 9.64 40.29
C GLY A 142 -7.78 9.97 39.93
N VAL A 143 -7.28 9.42 38.83
CA VAL A 143 -5.94 9.63 38.26
C VAL A 143 -6.04 9.89 36.75
N ALA A 144 -5.06 10.57 36.17
CA ALA A 144 -4.98 10.78 34.73
C ALA A 144 -4.42 9.52 34.04
N PRO A 145 -5.19 8.78 33.23
CA PRO A 145 -4.65 7.62 32.53
C PRO A 145 -3.69 8.07 31.42
N VAL A 146 -2.59 7.33 31.24
CA VAL A 146 -1.70 7.47 30.10
C VAL A 146 -2.15 6.52 29.01
N VAL A 147 -2.56 7.08 27.87
CA VAL A 147 -3.02 6.33 26.70
C VAL A 147 -1.89 6.22 25.70
N ASP A 148 -1.61 5.00 25.24
CA ASP A 148 -0.70 4.75 24.14
C ASP A 148 -1.47 4.73 22.81
N LEU A 149 -1.18 5.72 21.97
CA LEU A 149 -1.83 5.99 20.68
C LEU A 149 -0.99 5.47 19.50
N THR A 150 0.05 4.68 19.74
CA THR A 150 0.95 4.15 18.69
C THR A 150 0.18 3.37 17.62
N GLU A 151 -0.82 2.59 18.02
CA GLU A 151 -1.66 1.83 17.08
C GLU A 151 -2.47 2.74 16.15
N VAL A 152 -2.78 3.97 16.57
CA VAL A 152 -3.47 4.94 15.70
C VAL A 152 -2.51 5.44 14.62
N VAL A 153 -1.21 5.65 14.93
CA VAL A 153 -0.20 6.02 13.92
C VAL A 153 -0.07 4.96 12.84
N ARG A 154 -0.27 3.68 13.19
CA ARG A 154 -0.26 2.57 12.23
C ARG A 154 -1.41 2.64 11.22
N LEU A 155 -2.49 3.38 11.49
CA LEU A 155 -3.53 3.64 10.49
C LEU A 155 -3.00 4.36 9.25
N LEU A 156 -1.95 5.17 9.40
CA LEU A 156 -1.29 5.82 8.26
C LEU A 156 -0.54 4.80 7.39
N ASP A 157 0.02 3.73 7.98
CA ASP A 157 0.61 2.64 7.20
C ASP A 157 -0.46 1.89 6.41
N TRP A 158 -1.61 1.61 7.05
CA TRP A 158 -2.75 1.01 6.35
C TRP A 158 -3.26 1.89 5.22
N LEU A 159 -3.35 3.22 5.43
CA LEU A 159 -3.75 4.16 4.39
C LEU A 159 -2.80 4.09 3.19
N MET A 160 -1.49 4.21 3.40
CA MET A 160 -0.48 4.15 2.34
C MET A 160 -0.50 2.80 1.61
N ALA A 161 -0.57 1.69 2.35
CA ALA A 161 -0.62 0.35 1.77
C ALA A 161 -1.89 0.13 0.94
N THR A 162 -3.01 0.69 1.39
CA THR A 162 -4.30 0.64 0.71
C THR A 162 -4.27 1.41 -0.59
N ASP A 163 -3.76 2.64 -0.57
CA ASP A 163 -3.65 3.50 -1.74
C ASP A 163 -2.76 2.86 -2.81
N GLN A 164 -1.56 2.40 -2.42
CA GLN A 164 -0.66 1.67 -3.31
C GLN A 164 -1.32 0.43 -3.91
N PHE A 165 -2.01 -0.35 -3.10
CA PHE A 165 -2.69 -1.55 -3.55
C PHE A 165 -3.82 -1.24 -4.56
N LEU A 166 -4.64 -0.23 -4.28
CA LEU A 166 -5.78 0.12 -5.13
C LEU A 166 -5.34 0.80 -6.43
N GLU A 167 -4.29 1.62 -6.41
CA GLU A 167 -3.80 2.30 -7.61
C GLU A 167 -2.97 1.39 -8.52
N THR A 168 -2.18 0.48 -7.95
CA THR A 168 -1.16 -0.25 -8.70
C THR A 168 -1.33 -1.76 -8.68
N GLY A 169 -2.16 -2.30 -7.79
CA GLY A 169 -2.26 -3.75 -7.51
C GLY A 169 -1.02 -4.34 -6.83
N ASP A 170 -0.11 -3.50 -6.31
CA ASP A 170 1.04 -3.94 -5.51
C ASP A 170 0.60 -4.24 -4.08
N THR A 171 0.74 -5.49 -3.65
CA THR A 171 0.26 -5.96 -2.35
C THR A 171 1.33 -5.95 -1.27
N ARG A 172 2.59 -5.60 -1.56
CA ARG A 172 3.72 -5.87 -0.64
C ARG A 172 3.52 -5.25 0.74
N GLN A 173 3.16 -3.97 0.82
CA GLN A 173 2.93 -3.29 2.09
C GLN A 173 1.71 -3.85 2.80
N LEU A 174 0.61 -4.06 2.07
CA LEU A 174 -0.63 -4.60 2.64
C LEU A 174 -0.45 -6.01 3.22
N SER A 175 0.24 -6.89 2.50
CA SER A 175 0.58 -8.24 2.96
C SER A 175 1.47 -8.21 4.21
N THR A 176 2.37 -7.22 4.33
CA THR A 176 3.22 -7.05 5.51
C THR A 176 2.37 -6.69 6.74
N LEU A 177 1.47 -5.71 6.61
CA LEU A 177 0.56 -5.31 7.68
C LEU A 177 -0.38 -6.46 8.10
N LEU A 178 -0.88 -7.25 7.15
CA LEU A 178 -1.69 -8.45 7.46
C LEU A 178 -0.90 -9.53 8.21
N ARG A 179 0.38 -9.73 7.88
CA ARG A 179 1.25 -10.65 8.63
C ARG A 179 1.54 -10.12 10.04
N GLU A 180 1.73 -8.82 10.19
CA GLU A 180 1.91 -8.22 11.52
C GLU A 180 0.64 -8.35 12.36
N ALA A 181 -0.53 -8.05 11.79
CA ALA A 181 -1.83 -8.24 12.42
C ALA A 181 -2.07 -9.71 12.80
N HIS A 182 -1.56 -10.65 12.00
CA HIS A 182 -1.53 -12.05 12.36
C HIS A 182 -0.56 -12.32 13.52
N GLN A 183 0.69 -11.86 13.47
CA GLN A 183 1.72 -12.28 14.44
C GLN A 183 1.62 -11.60 15.81
N LEU A 184 1.13 -10.36 15.89
CA LEU A 184 1.14 -9.57 17.13
C LEU A 184 0.34 -10.25 18.26
N PRO A 185 -0.90 -10.73 18.04
CA PRO A 185 -1.65 -11.46 19.08
C PRO A 185 -0.96 -12.76 19.51
N TRP A 186 -0.28 -13.46 18.58
CA TRP A 186 0.45 -14.69 18.88
C TRP A 186 1.67 -14.44 19.78
N ARG A 187 2.32 -13.27 19.69
CA ARG A 187 3.42 -12.88 20.58
C ARG A 187 2.92 -12.46 21.97
N GLN A 188 1.71 -11.92 22.05
CA GLN A 188 1.09 -11.39 23.27
C GLN A 188 0.19 -12.43 23.98
N GLN A 189 0.39 -13.72 23.71
CA GLN A 189 -0.48 -14.84 24.07
C GLN A 189 -0.76 -15.07 25.57
N ALA A 190 -0.16 -14.32 26.48
CA ALA A 190 -0.32 -14.53 27.92
C ALA A 190 -1.81 -14.47 28.31
N GLY A 191 -2.41 -15.64 28.58
CA GLY A 191 -3.80 -15.79 29.03
C GLY A 191 -4.88 -15.75 27.94
N GLN A 192 -4.55 -15.75 26.64
CA GLN A 192 -5.56 -15.76 25.56
C GLN A 192 -5.91 -17.18 25.09
N ASP A 193 -7.20 -17.42 24.85
CA ASP A 193 -7.67 -18.64 24.19
C ASP A 193 -7.16 -18.69 22.73
N ARG A 194 -6.42 -19.75 22.39
CA ARG A 194 -5.85 -19.99 21.05
C ARG A 194 -6.92 -20.05 19.96
N ALA A 195 -8.15 -20.44 20.30
CA ALA A 195 -9.27 -20.45 19.35
C ALA A 195 -9.65 -19.03 18.87
N THR A 196 -9.32 -17.99 19.65
CA THR A 196 -9.67 -16.60 19.34
C THR A 196 -8.59 -15.83 18.56
N LEU A 197 -7.43 -16.47 18.35
CA LEU A 197 -6.31 -15.91 17.61
C LEU A 197 -6.53 -16.00 16.10
N PRO A 198 -5.87 -15.15 15.29
CA PRO A 198 -6.01 -15.23 13.84
C PRO A 198 -5.29 -16.45 13.27
N HIS A 199 -5.91 -17.17 12.34
CA HIS A 199 -5.40 -18.36 11.65
C HIS A 199 -5.35 -18.20 10.13
N HIS A 200 -6.03 -17.20 9.57
CA HIS A 200 -6.21 -17.02 8.13
C HIS A 200 -5.51 -15.79 7.57
N LEU A 201 -5.28 -14.73 8.38
CA LEU A 201 -4.64 -13.49 7.93
C LEU A 201 -3.28 -13.71 7.23
N GLN A 202 -2.40 -14.55 7.78
CA GLN A 202 -1.10 -14.83 7.14
C GLN A 202 -1.25 -15.57 5.82
N LYS A 203 -2.19 -16.51 5.72
CA LYS A 203 -2.48 -17.24 4.47
C LYS A 203 -3.02 -16.29 3.40
N LEU A 204 -3.90 -15.36 3.78
CA LEU A 204 -4.39 -14.32 2.88
C LEU A 204 -3.25 -13.44 2.37
N ALA A 205 -2.37 -12.96 3.26
CA ALA A 205 -1.21 -12.16 2.89
C ALA A 205 -0.30 -12.87 1.86
N ASN A 206 -0.09 -14.17 2.02
CA ASN A 206 0.67 -14.96 1.05
C ASN A 206 -0.07 -15.13 -0.29
N GLY A 207 -1.40 -15.25 -0.25
CA GLY A 207 -2.25 -15.26 -1.44
C GLY A 207 -2.19 -13.95 -2.23
N LEU A 208 -2.24 -12.81 -1.53
CA LEU A 208 -2.06 -11.48 -2.11
C LEU A 208 -0.68 -11.34 -2.79
N ASP A 209 0.40 -11.75 -2.12
CA ASP A 209 1.74 -11.72 -2.71
C ASP A 209 1.85 -12.60 -3.95
N THR A 210 1.23 -13.78 -3.94
CA THR A 210 1.19 -14.67 -5.10
C THR A 210 0.48 -14.02 -6.28
N LEU A 211 -0.69 -13.42 -6.03
CA LEU A 211 -1.45 -12.70 -7.04
C LEU A 211 -0.65 -11.52 -7.61
N SER A 212 -0.08 -10.68 -6.74
CA SER A 212 0.69 -9.51 -7.16
C SER A 212 1.91 -9.90 -7.99
N ARG A 213 2.62 -10.98 -7.64
CA ARG A 213 3.73 -11.52 -8.43
C ARG A 213 3.27 -12.04 -9.79
N SER A 214 2.17 -12.79 -9.85
CA SER A 214 1.62 -13.30 -11.10
C SER A 214 1.21 -12.17 -12.06
N LEU A 215 0.61 -11.11 -11.53
CA LEU A 215 0.25 -9.91 -12.30
C LEU A 215 1.50 -9.17 -12.77
N ARG A 216 2.43 -8.86 -11.85
CA ARG A 216 3.66 -8.12 -12.17
C ARG A 216 4.55 -8.84 -13.20
N LEU A 217 4.56 -10.17 -13.18
CA LEU A 217 5.35 -11.01 -14.09
C LEU A 217 4.56 -11.54 -15.29
N ILE A 218 3.33 -11.04 -15.51
CA ILE A 218 2.51 -11.37 -16.69
C ILE A 218 2.36 -12.89 -16.81
N ARG A 219 1.77 -13.51 -15.78
CA ARG A 219 1.39 -14.92 -15.73
C ARG A 219 -0.14 -15.01 -15.67
N PRO A 220 -0.86 -14.91 -16.81
CA PRO A 220 -2.31 -14.77 -16.80
C PRO A 220 -3.03 -15.92 -16.09
N GLU A 221 -2.68 -17.16 -16.40
CA GLU A 221 -3.24 -18.34 -15.71
C GLU A 221 -2.97 -18.28 -14.20
N GLY A 222 -1.71 -18.06 -13.81
CA GLY A 222 -1.33 -17.95 -12.41
C GLY A 222 -2.06 -16.81 -11.69
N ALA A 223 -2.34 -15.70 -12.38
CA ALA A 223 -3.11 -14.58 -11.85
C ALA A 223 -4.59 -14.95 -11.67
N MET A 224 -5.21 -15.65 -12.63
CA MET A 224 -6.61 -16.10 -12.54
C MET A 224 -6.81 -17.07 -11.37
N GLN A 225 -5.92 -18.06 -11.24
CA GLN A 225 -5.97 -19.05 -10.16
C GLN A 225 -5.66 -18.41 -8.80
N ALA A 226 -4.70 -17.47 -8.74
CA ALA A 226 -4.42 -16.72 -7.52
C ALA A 226 -5.59 -15.82 -7.11
N ALA A 227 -6.25 -15.16 -8.07
CA ALA A 227 -7.44 -14.36 -7.82
C ALA A 227 -8.59 -15.24 -7.29
N HIS A 228 -8.82 -16.42 -7.87
CA HIS A 228 -9.82 -17.37 -7.37
C HIS A 228 -9.54 -17.79 -5.92
N ARG A 229 -8.30 -18.20 -5.62
CA ARG A 229 -7.89 -18.56 -4.24
C ARG A 229 -7.99 -17.37 -3.27
N LEU A 230 -7.70 -16.16 -3.73
CA LEU A 230 -7.85 -14.94 -2.92
C LEU A 230 -9.30 -14.76 -2.50
N LEU A 231 -10.26 -14.86 -3.43
CA LEU A 231 -11.70 -14.70 -3.12
C LEU A 231 -12.18 -15.70 -2.07
N LEU A 232 -11.77 -16.97 -2.20
CA LEU A 232 -12.07 -17.99 -1.18
C LEU A 232 -11.45 -17.67 0.18
N GLY A 233 -10.29 -17.00 0.20
CA GLY A 233 -9.61 -16.55 1.40
C GLY A 233 -10.28 -15.35 2.07
N LEU A 234 -10.81 -14.41 1.29
CA LEU A 234 -11.45 -13.19 1.81
C LEU A 234 -12.69 -13.50 2.65
N GLU A 235 -13.51 -14.49 2.24
CA GLU A 235 -14.68 -14.90 3.03
C GLU A 235 -14.29 -15.46 4.40
N LYS A 236 -13.22 -16.26 4.44
CA LYS A 236 -12.74 -16.90 5.68
C LYS A 236 -12.08 -15.91 6.65
N VAL A 237 -11.45 -14.87 6.12
CA VAL A 237 -10.66 -13.93 6.93
C VAL A 237 -11.50 -12.80 7.53
N ARG A 238 -12.75 -12.61 7.09
CA ARG A 238 -13.59 -11.47 7.51
C ARG A 238 -13.68 -11.30 9.03
N PRO A 239 -13.99 -12.35 9.83
CA PRO A 239 -14.06 -12.20 11.29
C PRO A 239 -12.70 -11.86 11.92
N GLU A 240 -11.61 -12.40 11.38
CA GLU A 240 -10.26 -12.08 11.85
C GLU A 240 -9.87 -10.64 11.51
N ALA A 241 -10.22 -10.17 10.31
CA ALA A 241 -9.93 -8.81 9.86
C ALA A 241 -10.66 -7.77 10.72
N GLU A 242 -11.95 -7.97 11.02
CA GLU A 242 -12.73 -7.07 11.88
C GLU A 242 -12.14 -6.93 13.29
N ARG A 243 -11.47 -7.97 13.79
CA ARG A 243 -10.86 -7.96 15.11
C ARG A 243 -9.42 -7.43 15.11
N TRP A 244 -8.59 -7.93 14.20
CA TRP A 244 -7.13 -7.78 14.25
C TRP A 244 -6.56 -6.89 13.15
N ALA A 245 -7.31 -6.66 12.07
CA ALA A 245 -6.88 -5.84 10.92
C ALA A 245 -8.03 -4.92 10.45
N ARG A 246 -8.62 -4.15 11.38
CA ARG A 246 -9.83 -3.34 11.15
C ARG A 246 -9.78 -2.48 9.87
N PRO A 247 -8.66 -1.81 9.53
CA PRO A 247 -8.59 -1.04 8.29
C PRO A 247 -8.77 -1.91 7.05
N PHE A 248 -8.24 -3.13 7.05
CA PHE A 248 -8.41 -4.07 5.94
C PHE A 248 -9.83 -4.64 5.87
N ALA A 249 -10.54 -4.79 6.99
CA ALA A 249 -11.93 -5.24 6.99
C ALA A 249 -12.81 -4.34 6.09
N LEU A 250 -12.56 -3.03 6.09
CA LEU A 250 -13.25 -2.06 5.23
C LEU A 250 -12.95 -2.22 3.73
N LEU A 251 -11.92 -2.98 3.37
CA LEU A 251 -11.45 -3.18 1.99
C LEU A 251 -11.83 -4.55 1.43
N LEU A 252 -12.39 -5.46 2.23
CA LEU A 252 -12.67 -6.83 1.80
C LEU A 252 -13.54 -6.88 0.55
N ASP A 253 -14.65 -6.14 0.55
CA ASP A 253 -15.61 -6.17 -0.56
C ASP A 253 -15.06 -5.49 -1.80
N ARG A 254 -14.35 -4.37 -1.64
CA ARG A 254 -13.65 -3.68 -2.74
C ARG A 254 -12.57 -4.56 -3.35
N THR A 255 -11.80 -5.26 -2.50
CA THR A 255 -10.77 -6.23 -2.93
C THR A 255 -11.40 -7.37 -3.70
N ALA A 256 -12.49 -7.95 -3.18
CA ALA A 256 -13.20 -9.02 -3.87
C ALA A 256 -13.73 -8.56 -5.23
N ALA A 257 -14.35 -7.37 -5.29
CA ALA A 257 -14.88 -6.81 -6.53
C ALA A 257 -13.78 -6.58 -7.59
N GLY A 258 -12.61 -6.09 -7.19
CA GLY A 258 -11.50 -5.81 -8.11
C GLY A 258 -10.91 -7.06 -8.79
N TYR A 259 -10.92 -8.21 -8.12
CA TYR A 259 -10.30 -9.45 -8.64
C TYR A 259 -11.31 -10.51 -9.11
N ARG A 260 -12.59 -10.38 -8.77
CA ARG A 260 -13.66 -11.30 -9.23
C ARG A 260 -13.73 -11.46 -10.75
N PRO A 261 -13.61 -10.39 -11.57
CA PRO A 261 -13.65 -10.54 -13.03
C PRO A 261 -12.53 -11.40 -13.61
N LEU A 262 -11.41 -11.55 -12.88
CA LEU A 262 -10.23 -12.30 -13.28
C LEU A 262 -10.24 -13.75 -12.77
N ALA A 263 -10.91 -14.01 -11.65
CA ALA A 263 -10.81 -15.27 -10.89
C ALA A 263 -11.38 -16.51 -11.60
N MET A 264 -10.52 -17.47 -11.93
CA MET A 264 -10.88 -18.77 -12.52
C MET A 264 -10.16 -19.88 -11.77
N GLY A 265 -10.88 -20.94 -11.37
CA GLY A 265 -10.30 -22.06 -10.62
C GLY A 265 -9.82 -23.18 -11.54
N GLU A 266 -10.50 -23.34 -12.67
CA GLU A 266 -10.27 -24.29 -13.74
C GLU A 266 -9.02 -23.93 -14.56
N ASP A 267 -8.48 -24.87 -15.33
CA ASP A 267 -7.36 -24.60 -16.24
C ASP A 267 -7.85 -23.79 -17.45
N PRO A 268 -7.44 -22.51 -17.63
CA PRO A 268 -7.87 -21.68 -18.75
C PRO A 268 -7.32 -22.15 -20.10
N ARG A 269 -6.45 -23.17 -20.14
CA ARG A 269 -5.92 -23.76 -21.38
C ARG A 269 -6.67 -25.02 -21.81
N ALA A 270 -7.50 -25.59 -20.93
CA ALA A 270 -8.29 -26.77 -21.27
C ALA A 270 -9.25 -26.46 -22.45
N PRO A 271 -9.47 -27.39 -23.38
CA PRO A 271 -10.30 -27.16 -24.58
C PRO A 271 -11.71 -26.61 -24.28
N GLU A 272 -12.33 -27.06 -23.20
CA GLU A 272 -13.65 -26.65 -22.72
C GLU A 272 -13.68 -25.25 -22.08
N HIS A 273 -12.52 -24.75 -21.66
CA HIS A 273 -12.37 -23.52 -20.89
C HIS A 273 -11.63 -22.40 -21.63
N ARG A 274 -10.95 -22.70 -22.74
CA ARG A 274 -10.10 -21.74 -23.47
C ARG A 274 -10.80 -20.44 -23.89
N ALA A 275 -12.08 -20.50 -24.26
CA ALA A 275 -12.85 -19.31 -24.62
C ALA A 275 -13.09 -18.40 -23.41
N GLU A 276 -13.47 -18.98 -22.26
CA GLU A 276 -13.62 -18.24 -21.00
C GLU A 276 -12.26 -17.70 -20.52
N GLY A 277 -11.21 -18.52 -20.59
CA GLY A 277 -9.83 -18.14 -20.29
C GLY A 277 -9.41 -16.91 -21.11
N LEU A 278 -9.62 -16.95 -22.43
CA LEU A 278 -9.34 -15.83 -23.33
C LEU A 278 -10.14 -14.57 -22.97
N ALA A 279 -11.43 -14.72 -22.62
CA ALA A 279 -12.28 -13.62 -22.16
C ALA A 279 -11.75 -12.97 -20.88
N ARG A 280 -11.27 -13.78 -19.92
CA ARG A 280 -10.67 -13.30 -18.67
C ARG A 280 -9.31 -12.66 -18.89
N GLN A 281 -8.50 -13.16 -19.82
CA GLN A 281 -7.26 -12.48 -20.22
C GLN A 281 -7.55 -11.10 -20.82
N ARG A 282 -8.65 -10.95 -21.57
CA ARG A 282 -9.08 -9.63 -22.07
C ARG A 282 -9.47 -8.69 -20.93
N ARG A 283 -10.15 -9.19 -19.90
CA ARG A 283 -10.42 -8.41 -18.68
C ARG A 283 -9.12 -8.05 -17.93
N LEU A 284 -8.14 -8.94 -17.92
CA LEU A 284 -6.83 -8.67 -17.34
C LEU A 284 -6.08 -7.55 -18.07
N LEU A 285 -6.23 -7.42 -19.39
CA LEU A 285 -5.69 -6.29 -20.14
C LEU A 285 -6.26 -4.95 -19.65
N ARG A 286 -7.58 -4.89 -19.46
CA ARG A 286 -8.24 -3.71 -18.89
C ARG A 286 -7.79 -3.44 -17.46
N TRP A 287 -7.71 -4.48 -16.64
CA TRP A 287 -7.20 -4.36 -15.28
C TRP A 287 -5.79 -3.76 -15.26
N TYR A 288 -4.89 -4.16 -16.14
CA TYR A 288 -3.56 -3.53 -16.24
C TYR A 288 -3.63 -2.06 -16.61
N GLU A 289 -4.50 -1.66 -17.52
CA GLU A 289 -4.66 -0.25 -17.92
C GLU A 289 -5.20 0.61 -16.78
N GLU A 290 -6.25 0.12 -16.09
CA GLU A 290 -6.84 0.76 -14.91
C GLU A 290 -5.82 1.00 -13.80
N HIS A 291 -4.85 0.08 -13.64
CA HIS A 291 -3.77 0.15 -12.65
C HIS A 291 -2.47 0.74 -13.21
N ARG A 292 -2.53 1.44 -14.35
CA ARG A 292 -1.41 2.13 -15.02
C ARG A 292 -0.21 1.21 -15.37
N GLN A 293 -0.46 -0.08 -15.52
CA GLN A 293 0.51 -1.11 -15.90
C GLN A 293 0.59 -1.27 -17.43
N TYR A 294 0.90 -0.18 -18.13
CA TYR A 294 0.88 -0.14 -19.60
C TYR A 294 1.86 -1.12 -20.26
N VAL A 295 3.03 -1.35 -19.66
CA VAL A 295 4.02 -2.32 -20.15
C VAL A 295 3.43 -3.73 -20.15
N GLN A 296 2.81 -4.13 -19.05
CA GLN A 296 2.16 -5.43 -18.88
C GLN A 296 0.99 -5.58 -19.84
N ALA A 297 0.15 -4.54 -19.99
CA ALA A 297 -0.97 -4.53 -20.92
C ALA A 297 -0.51 -4.77 -22.36
N VAL A 298 0.51 -4.07 -22.84
CA VAL A 298 1.01 -4.21 -24.22
C VAL A 298 1.66 -5.57 -24.46
N LEU A 299 2.46 -6.05 -23.51
CA LEU A 299 3.10 -7.37 -23.60
C LEU A 299 2.05 -8.49 -23.64
N LEU A 300 1.03 -8.42 -22.79
CA LEU A 300 -0.06 -9.39 -22.81
C LEU A 300 -0.93 -9.25 -24.07
N ALA A 301 -1.23 -8.03 -24.53
CA ALA A 301 -2.10 -7.80 -25.69
C ALA A 301 -1.56 -8.49 -26.95
N ARG A 302 -0.24 -8.49 -27.11
CA ARG A 302 0.45 -9.23 -28.17
C ARG A 302 0.17 -10.72 -28.09
N GLU A 303 0.46 -11.35 -26.95
CA GLU A 303 0.23 -12.80 -26.78
C GLU A 303 -1.27 -13.15 -26.87
N TRP A 304 -2.14 -12.28 -26.37
CA TRP A 304 -3.57 -12.44 -26.42
C TRP A 304 -4.10 -12.56 -27.85
N LEU A 305 -3.57 -11.79 -28.81
CA LEU A 305 -3.93 -11.91 -30.22
C LEU A 305 -3.52 -13.25 -30.84
N VAL A 306 -2.38 -13.83 -30.42
CA VAL A 306 -1.99 -15.18 -30.83
C VAL A 306 -2.99 -16.20 -30.28
N SER A 307 -3.30 -16.11 -28.98
CA SER A 307 -4.29 -16.98 -28.34
C SER A 307 -5.68 -16.82 -28.97
N TYR A 308 -6.06 -15.61 -29.36
CA TYR A 308 -7.33 -15.32 -30.04
C TYR A 308 -7.47 -16.11 -31.34
N VAL A 309 -6.43 -16.07 -32.20
CA VAL A 309 -6.41 -16.83 -33.45
C VAL A 309 -6.56 -18.33 -33.18
N LEU A 310 -5.84 -18.85 -32.20
CA LEU A 310 -5.86 -20.27 -31.84
C LEU A 310 -7.25 -20.71 -31.32
N VAL A 311 -7.85 -19.93 -30.43
CA VAL A 311 -9.20 -20.22 -29.89
C VAL A 311 -10.23 -20.22 -31.02
N GLN A 312 -10.21 -19.23 -31.91
CA GLN A 312 -11.16 -19.15 -33.02
C GLN A 312 -11.01 -20.29 -34.04
N GLN A 313 -9.82 -20.86 -34.15
CA GLN A 313 -9.55 -22.03 -35.01
C GLN A 313 -9.74 -23.36 -34.29
N GLY A 314 -10.08 -23.33 -33.00
CA GLY A 314 -10.23 -24.54 -32.20
C GLY A 314 -8.92 -25.29 -31.93
N LYS A 315 -7.77 -24.61 -32.00
CA LYS A 315 -6.42 -25.17 -31.86
C LYS A 315 -5.89 -25.18 -30.42
N ASP A 316 -4.77 -25.88 -30.20
CA ASP A 316 -4.06 -25.90 -28.92
C ASP A 316 -3.29 -24.57 -28.70
N LEU A 317 -3.33 -24.04 -27.47
CA LEU A 317 -2.76 -22.72 -27.18
C LEU A 317 -1.22 -22.72 -27.13
N ILE A 318 -0.59 -23.88 -26.99
CA ILE A 318 0.86 -24.03 -26.84
C ILE A 318 1.45 -24.71 -28.08
N ALA A 319 0.95 -25.89 -28.45
CA ALA A 319 1.52 -26.69 -29.53
C ALA A 319 1.41 -25.99 -30.89
N ASP A 320 0.30 -25.30 -31.14
CA ASP A 320 0.03 -24.63 -32.42
C ASP A 320 0.44 -23.14 -32.41
N ARG A 321 1.08 -22.66 -31.32
CA ARG A 321 1.39 -21.24 -31.12
C ARG A 321 2.26 -20.64 -32.22
N GLU A 322 3.29 -21.36 -32.64
CA GLU A 322 4.22 -20.89 -33.69
C GLU A 322 3.52 -20.76 -35.04
N GLU A 323 2.58 -21.66 -35.35
CA GLU A 323 1.80 -21.60 -36.59
C GLU A 323 0.91 -20.34 -36.61
N ALA A 324 0.20 -20.06 -35.51
CA ALA A 324 -0.65 -18.86 -35.41
C ALA A 324 0.17 -17.57 -35.48
N GLU A 325 1.33 -17.53 -34.82
CA GLU A 325 2.25 -16.38 -34.90
C GLU A 325 2.78 -16.18 -36.33
N GLY A 326 3.17 -17.27 -37.00
CA GLY A 326 3.60 -17.26 -38.40
C GLY A 326 2.51 -16.73 -39.34
N ALA A 327 1.27 -17.21 -39.17
CA ALA A 327 0.13 -16.74 -39.94
C ALA A 327 -0.10 -15.23 -39.78
N LEU A 328 -0.01 -14.68 -38.56
CA LEU A 328 -0.12 -13.25 -38.30
C LEU A 328 1.00 -12.43 -38.97
N TRP A 329 2.23 -12.97 -39.01
CA TRP A 329 3.34 -12.35 -39.75
C TRP A 329 3.12 -12.33 -41.26
N GLU A 330 2.66 -13.45 -41.82
CA GLU A 330 2.30 -13.54 -43.24
C GLU A 330 1.15 -12.59 -43.58
N GLY A 331 0.12 -12.53 -42.72
CA GLY A 331 -0.98 -11.58 -42.84
C GLY A 331 -0.51 -10.13 -42.86
N SER A 332 0.42 -9.75 -41.96
CA SER A 332 1.03 -8.41 -41.93
C SER A 332 1.76 -8.08 -43.24
N ARG A 333 2.49 -9.06 -43.81
CA ARG A 333 3.15 -8.90 -45.11
C ARG A 333 2.14 -8.76 -46.25
N ALA A 334 1.08 -9.58 -46.26
CA ALA A 334 0.03 -9.54 -47.27
C ALA A 334 -0.69 -8.18 -47.27
N LEU A 335 -1.10 -7.66 -46.11
CA LEU A 335 -1.72 -6.34 -46.01
C LEU A 335 -0.83 -5.21 -46.55
N ARG A 336 0.48 -5.23 -46.25
CA ARG A 336 1.43 -4.23 -46.78
C ARG A 336 1.57 -4.29 -48.30
N ARG A 337 1.49 -5.50 -48.87
CA ARG A 337 1.59 -5.75 -50.33
C ARG A 337 0.24 -5.64 -51.05
N ARG A 338 -0.86 -5.43 -50.32
CA ARG A 338 -2.24 -5.48 -50.83
C ARG A 338 -2.57 -6.84 -51.47
N GLU A 339 -2.03 -7.90 -50.88
CA GLU A 339 -2.28 -9.30 -51.26
C GLU A 339 -3.37 -9.91 -50.37
N PRO A 340 -4.06 -10.98 -50.82
CA PRO A 340 -5.02 -11.70 -49.98
C PRO A 340 -4.37 -12.28 -48.71
N LEU A 341 -5.10 -12.26 -47.59
CA LEU A 341 -4.65 -12.87 -46.34
C LEU A 341 -4.50 -14.41 -46.48
N PRO A 342 -3.60 -15.03 -45.69
CA PRO A 342 -3.51 -16.49 -45.57
C PRO A 342 -4.87 -17.14 -45.30
N ALA A 343 -5.10 -18.33 -45.85
CA ALA A 343 -6.38 -19.03 -45.72
C ALA A 343 -6.77 -19.26 -44.24
N SER A 344 -5.80 -19.58 -43.39
CA SER A 344 -5.98 -19.76 -41.95
C SER A 344 -6.54 -18.51 -41.25
N LEU A 345 -6.11 -17.32 -41.68
CA LEU A 345 -6.62 -16.06 -41.13
C LEU A 345 -7.95 -15.63 -41.75
N ARG A 346 -8.21 -15.92 -43.03
CA ARG A 346 -9.47 -15.53 -43.70
C ARG A 346 -10.72 -16.12 -43.05
N ALA A 347 -10.58 -17.24 -42.33
CA ALA A 347 -11.66 -17.87 -41.57
C ALA A 347 -12.00 -17.13 -40.25
N LEU A 348 -11.15 -16.21 -39.79
CA LEU A 348 -11.39 -15.48 -38.56
C LEU A 348 -12.48 -14.42 -38.71
N PRO A 349 -13.18 -14.08 -37.62
CA PRO A 349 -13.98 -12.87 -37.58
C PRO A 349 -13.10 -11.63 -37.80
N ARG A 350 -13.48 -10.77 -38.75
CA ARG A 350 -12.80 -9.50 -39.06
C ARG A 350 -11.27 -9.66 -39.24
N PRO A 351 -10.83 -10.48 -40.20
CA PRO A 351 -9.45 -10.96 -40.26
C PRO A 351 -8.43 -9.84 -40.51
N GLU A 352 -8.78 -8.82 -41.31
CA GLU A 352 -7.92 -7.65 -41.50
C GLU A 352 -7.75 -6.82 -40.23
N GLU A 353 -8.80 -6.71 -39.40
CA GLU A 353 -8.75 -5.96 -38.14
C GLU A 353 -7.81 -6.67 -37.16
N VAL A 354 -7.91 -7.99 -37.03
CA VAL A 354 -7.01 -8.80 -36.20
C VAL A 354 -5.54 -8.59 -36.59
N VAL A 355 -5.22 -8.63 -37.89
CA VAL A 355 -3.83 -8.41 -38.36
C VAL A 355 -3.36 -6.97 -38.11
N LYS A 356 -4.22 -5.96 -38.32
CA LYS A 356 -3.90 -4.56 -38.00
C LYS A 356 -3.62 -4.37 -36.50
N LEU A 357 -4.41 -5.01 -35.63
CA LEU A 357 -4.21 -4.97 -34.19
C LEU A 357 -2.93 -5.68 -33.76
N TRP A 358 -2.59 -6.79 -34.42
CA TRP A 358 -1.33 -7.48 -34.22
C TRP A 358 -0.12 -6.59 -34.53
N ASP A 359 -0.14 -5.91 -35.68
CA ASP A 359 0.93 -4.99 -36.05
C ASP A 359 1.05 -3.83 -35.06
N ARG A 360 -0.09 -3.26 -34.65
CA ARG A 360 -0.13 -2.18 -33.65
C ARG A 360 0.44 -2.63 -32.30
N ALA A 361 0.03 -3.80 -31.80
CA ALA A 361 0.53 -4.37 -30.55
C ALA A 361 2.04 -4.66 -30.63
N ARG A 362 2.51 -5.24 -31.75
CA ARG A 362 3.93 -5.51 -32.02
C ARG A 362 4.77 -4.24 -32.02
N GLU A 363 4.31 -3.18 -32.66
CA GLU A 363 5.03 -1.90 -32.72
C GLU A 363 5.14 -1.23 -31.35
N LEU A 364 4.04 -1.17 -30.59
CA LEU A 364 4.02 -0.66 -29.21
C LEU A 364 4.95 -1.48 -28.31
N ARG A 365 4.85 -2.81 -28.40
CA ARG A 365 5.70 -3.73 -27.63
C ARG A 365 7.17 -3.51 -27.95
N ASN A 366 7.53 -3.38 -29.21
CA ASN A 366 8.92 -3.22 -29.61
C ASN A 366 9.49 -1.87 -29.15
N ASP A 367 8.68 -0.80 -29.17
CA ASP A 367 9.08 0.50 -28.62
C ASP A 367 9.43 0.40 -27.12
N ILE A 368 8.57 -0.26 -26.35
CA ILE A 368 8.77 -0.52 -24.91
C ILE A 368 9.96 -1.45 -24.67
N ALA A 369 10.02 -2.59 -25.36
CA ALA A 369 11.00 -3.65 -25.12
C ALA A 369 12.43 -3.24 -25.53
N HIS A 370 12.57 -2.34 -26.50
CA HIS A 370 13.86 -1.77 -26.88
C HIS A 370 14.23 -0.52 -26.06
N ALA A 371 13.44 -0.15 -25.04
CA ALA A 371 13.71 0.97 -24.14
C ALA A 371 13.99 2.30 -24.88
N GLY A 372 13.31 2.55 -26.00
CA GLY A 372 13.53 3.73 -26.83
C GLY A 372 14.83 3.74 -27.65
N MET A 373 15.62 2.67 -27.65
CA MET A 373 16.86 2.53 -28.45
C MET A 373 16.55 2.19 -29.91
N ARG A 374 15.77 3.05 -30.58
CA ARG A 374 15.38 2.92 -31.99
C ARG A 374 15.27 4.30 -32.65
N PRO A 375 15.31 4.38 -34.00
CA PRO A 375 14.94 5.60 -34.69
C PRO A 375 13.50 6.00 -34.35
N ALA A 376 13.31 7.29 -34.01
CA ALA A 376 12.02 7.89 -33.65
C ALA A 376 11.23 7.10 -32.58
N PRO A 377 11.75 6.99 -31.34
CA PRO A 377 11.03 6.33 -30.26
C PRO A 377 9.77 7.11 -29.90
N ARG A 378 8.70 6.41 -29.54
CA ARG A 378 7.45 7.05 -29.09
C ARG A 378 7.68 7.77 -27.77
N LYS A 379 6.99 8.89 -27.58
CA LYS A 379 6.95 9.58 -26.29
C LYS A 379 6.09 8.78 -25.30
N PRO A 380 6.32 8.90 -23.98
CA PRO A 380 5.53 8.17 -22.97
C PRO A 380 4.01 8.34 -23.12
N ASN A 381 3.52 9.56 -23.37
CA ASN A 381 2.09 9.82 -23.55
C ASN A 381 1.51 9.16 -24.82
N GLU A 382 2.33 8.98 -25.87
CA GLU A 382 1.91 8.29 -27.09
C GLU A 382 1.81 6.77 -26.86
N ILE A 383 2.67 6.20 -26.01
CA ILE A 383 2.57 4.81 -25.58
C ILE A 383 1.29 4.59 -24.77
N ILE A 384 1.01 5.46 -23.79
CA ILE A 384 -0.21 5.38 -22.96
C ILE A 384 -1.47 5.45 -23.83
N ARG A 385 -1.59 6.49 -24.66
CA ARG A 385 -2.72 6.64 -25.58
C ARG A 385 -2.82 5.46 -26.55
N GLY A 386 -1.69 5.08 -27.14
CA GLY A 386 -1.61 3.96 -28.08
C GLY A 386 -2.05 2.63 -27.46
N THR A 387 -1.75 2.41 -26.18
CA THR A 387 -2.19 1.25 -25.40
C THR A 387 -3.70 1.27 -25.19
N ARG A 388 -4.27 2.38 -24.73
CA ARG A 388 -5.73 2.51 -24.51
C ARG A 388 -6.55 2.21 -25.76
N GLU A 389 -6.21 2.87 -26.85
CA GLU A 389 -6.85 2.68 -28.15
C GLU A 389 -6.66 1.23 -28.69
N LEU A 390 -5.52 0.58 -28.39
CA LEU A 390 -5.33 -0.84 -28.72
C LEU A 390 -6.31 -1.71 -27.92
N LEU A 391 -6.42 -1.49 -26.60
CA LEU A 391 -7.31 -2.29 -25.75
C LEU A 391 -8.79 -2.10 -26.09
N GLU A 392 -9.21 -0.88 -26.41
CA GLU A 392 -10.57 -0.60 -26.89
C GLU A 392 -10.90 -1.38 -28.16
N ALA A 393 -9.96 -1.45 -29.11
CA ALA A 393 -10.16 -2.23 -30.33
C ALA A 393 -10.15 -3.75 -30.08
N LEU A 394 -9.36 -4.25 -29.12
CA LEU A 394 -9.38 -5.66 -28.73
C LEU A 394 -10.72 -6.07 -28.07
N GLU A 395 -11.40 -5.15 -27.40
CA GLU A 395 -12.75 -5.39 -26.86
C GLU A 395 -13.81 -5.53 -27.95
N ALA A 396 -13.64 -4.84 -29.07
CA ALA A 396 -14.55 -4.93 -30.20
C ALA A 396 -14.46 -6.26 -30.97
N LEU A 397 -13.40 -7.07 -30.74
CA LEU A 397 -13.28 -8.39 -31.35
C LEU A 397 -14.28 -9.37 -30.73
N PRO A 398 -14.99 -10.18 -31.54
CA PRO A 398 -15.93 -11.18 -31.04
C PRO A 398 -15.18 -12.34 -30.39
N LEU A 399 -15.67 -12.81 -29.24
CA LEU A 399 -15.16 -13.97 -28.53
C LEU A 399 -16.07 -15.18 -28.71
#